data_AF-A0A8T8HZF8-F1
#
_entry.id   AF-A0A8T8HZF8-F1
#
_cell.length_a   1.000
_cell.length_b   1.000
_cell.length_c   1.000
_cell.angle_alpha   90.00
_cell.angle_beta   90.00
_cell.angle_gamma   90.00
#
_symmetry.space_group_name_H-M   'P 1'
#
loop_
_entity.id
_entity.type
_entity.pdbx_description
1 polymer ?
#
loop_
_entity_poly.entity_id
_entity_poly.type
_entity_poly.pdbx_seq_one_letter_code
_entity_poly.pdbx_strand_id
1 'polypeptide(L)' 'MVDPQRRVQDMLRTFQEQAAKASQLQEAMKELRGVGRSRDGAVTVTAAPSGAVLGLQLAPAAMG' A
#
# COMPACT_ATOMS: atom_id res chain seq x y z
N MET A 1 -3.72 27.48 -34.36
CA MET A 1 -4.72 26.49 -33.90
C MET A 1 -3.94 25.33 -33.31
N VAL A 2 -4.25 24.89 -32.08
CA VAL A 2 -3.55 23.73 -31.47
C VAL A 2 -4.13 22.47 -32.09
N ASP A 3 -3.28 21.63 -32.70
CA ASP A 3 -3.69 20.37 -33.32
C ASP A 3 -4.38 19.46 -32.31
N PRO A 4 -5.66 19.09 -32.53
CA PRO A 4 -6.40 18.22 -31.61
C PRO A 4 -5.75 16.83 -31.49
N GLN A 5 -5.10 16.32 -32.55
CA GLN A 5 -4.30 15.09 -32.48
C GLN A 5 -3.14 15.20 -31.48
N ARG A 6 -2.45 16.35 -31.45
CA ARG A 6 -1.32 16.56 -30.55
C ARG A 6 -1.77 16.58 -29.09
N ARG A 7 -2.90 17.22 -28.81
CA ARG A 7 -3.52 17.25 -27.47
C ARG A 7 -3.90 15.85 -26.98
N VAL A 8 -4.51 15.03 -27.84
CA VAL A 8 -4.88 13.64 -27.50
C VAL A 8 -3.64 12.80 -27.20
N GLN A 9 -2.58 12.95 -28.01
CA GLN A 9 -1.34 12.20 -27.83
C GLN A 9 -0.62 12.58 -26.53
N ASP A 10 -0.59 13.87 -26.18
CA ASP A 10 -0.01 14.36 -24.92
C ASP A 10 -0.81 13.86 -23.70
N MET A 11 -2.15 13.82 -23.78
CA MET A 11 -2.99 13.24 -22.72
C MET A 11 -2.73 11.74 -22.55
N LEU A 12 -2.64 10.99 -23.65
CA LEU A 12 -2.32 9.56 -23.62
C LEU A 12 -0.96 9.30 -22.98
N ARG A 13 0.06 10.11 -23.30
CA ARG A 13 1.38 10.00 -22.67
C ARG A 13 1.30 10.25 -21.17
N THR A 14 0.62 11.32 -20.76
CA THR A 14 0.48 11.70 -19.35
C THR A 14 -0.27 10.63 -18.55
N PHE A 15 -1.33 10.07 -19.12
CA PHE A 15 -2.09 8.99 -18.50
C PHE A 15 -1.24 7.73 -18.33
N GLN A 16 -0.48 7.34 -19.36
CA GLN A 16 0.44 6.20 -19.27
C GLN A 16 1.50 6.40 -18.19
N GLU A 17 2.08 7.60 -18.08
CA GLU A 17 3.04 7.93 -17.04
C GLU A 17 2.43 7.85 -15.63
N GLN A 18 1.20 8.34 -15.46
CA GLN A 18 0.48 8.24 -14.18
C GLN A 18 0.16 6.80 -13.82
N ALA A 19 -0.31 6.01 -14.78
CA ALA A 19 -0.59 4.59 -14.58
C ALA A 19 0.68 3.83 -14.18
N ALA A 20 1.80 4.07 -14.86
CA ALA A 20 3.08 3.45 -14.52
C ALA A 20 3.54 3.82 -13.10
N LYS A 21 3.45 5.09 -12.71
CA LYS A 21 3.78 5.54 -11.35
C LYS A 21 2.88 4.92 -10.30
N ALA A 22 1.58 4.81 -10.58
CA ALA A 22 0.62 4.18 -9.67
C ALA A 22 0.92 2.69 -9.48
N SER A 23 1.23 1.96 -10.56
CA SER A 23 1.63 0.56 -10.48
C SER A 23 2.92 0.38 -9.68
N GLN A 24 3.93 1.21 -9.90
CA GLN A 24 5.18 1.17 -9.12
C GLN A 24 4.94 1.43 -7.63
N LEU A 25 4.10 2.41 -7.31
CA LEU A 25 3.73 2.70 -5.92
C LEU A 25 2.98 1.53 -5.29
N GLN A 26 2.04 0.93 -6.02
CA GLN A 26 1.29 -0.22 -5.55
C GLN A 26 2.21 -1.42 -5.26
N GLU A 27 3.17 -1.69 -6.13
CA GLU A 27 4.15 -2.76 -5.91
C GLU A 27 5.03 -2.48 -4.69
N ALA A 28 5.58 -1.27 -4.55
CA ALA A 28 6.36 -0.90 -3.37
C ALA A 28 5.55 -1.01 -2.07
N MET A 29 4.27 -0.65 -2.10
CA MET A 29 3.38 -0.77 -0.95
C MET A 29 3.07 -2.23 -0.60
N LYS A 30 2.98 -3.15 -1.57
CA LYS A 30 2.71 -4.57 -1.30
C LYS A 30 3.76 -5.23 -0.40
N GLU A 31 4.99 -4.73 -0.38
CA GLU A 31 6.08 -5.27 0.44
C GLU A 31 6.08 -4.70 1.87
N LEU A 32 5.42 -3.58 2.10
CA LEU A 32 5.38 -2.94 3.41
C LEU A 32 4.57 -3.78 4.41
N ARG A 33 5.05 -3.81 5.65
CA ARG A 33 4.37 -4.46 6.78
C ARG A 33 4.44 -3.52 7.97
N GLY A 34 3.28 -3.26 8.58
CA GLY A 34 3.20 -2.53 9.84
C GLY A 34 3.21 -3.50 11.02
N VAL A 35 3.98 -3.20 12.06
CA VAL A 35 3.97 -3.98 13.31
C VAL A 35 3.46 -3.08 14.44
N GLY A 36 2.38 -3.50 15.09
CA GLY A 36 1.80 -2.86 16.27
C GLY A 36 1.92 -3.77 17.49
N ARG A 37 2.14 -3.16 18.67
CA ARG A 37 2.23 -3.89 19.94
C ARG A 37 1.29 -3.24 20.96
N SER A 38 0.58 -4.05 21.73
CA SER A 38 -0.22 -3.57 22.86
C SER A 38 0.66 -2.98 23.95
N ARG A 39 0.11 -2.08 24.77
CA ARG A 39 0.88 -1.35 25.80
C ARG A 39 1.51 -2.26 26.85
N ASP A 40 0.82 -3.33 27.22
CA ASP A 40 1.29 -4.40 28.11
C ASP A 40 2.22 -5.41 27.41
N GLY A 41 2.35 -5.29 26.09
CA GLY A 41 3.14 -6.19 25.26
C GLY A 41 2.58 -7.59 25.10
N ALA A 42 1.34 -7.83 25.54
CA ALA A 42 0.70 -9.14 25.47
C ALA A 42 0.25 -9.50 24.04
N VAL A 43 0.10 -8.51 23.15
CA VAL A 43 -0.35 -8.69 21.77
C VAL A 43 0.61 -7.98 20.81
N THR A 44 1.07 -8.71 19.79
CA THR A 44 1.78 -8.13 18.64
C THR A 44 1.02 -8.46 17.36
N VAL A 45 0.76 -7.45 16.54
CA VAL A 45 0.02 -7.54 15.28
C VAL A 45 0.92 -7.13 14.14
N THR A 46 0.96 -7.93 13.08
CA THR A 46 1.54 -7.53 11.79
C THR A 46 0.41 -7.32 10.78
N ALA A 47 0.38 -6.16 10.13
CA ALA A 47 -0.65 -5.80 9.16
C ALA A 47 -0.05 -5.39 7.81
N ALA A 48 -0.78 -5.68 6.74
CA ALA A 48 -0.55 -5.10 5.42
C ALA A 48 -0.98 -3.62 5.41
N PRO A 49 -0.51 -2.80 4.44
CA PRO A 49 -0.95 -1.41 4.31
C PRO A 49 -2.44 -1.25 4.02
N SER A 50 -3.09 -2.31 3.51
CA SER A 50 -4.55 -2.36 3.37
C SER A 50 -5.29 -2.49 4.70
N GLY A 51 -4.59 -2.68 5.81
CA GLY A 51 -5.16 -2.98 7.12
C GLY A 51 -5.45 -4.46 7.35
N ALA A 52 -5.23 -5.33 6.36
CA ALA A 52 -5.38 -6.77 6.54
C ALA A 52 -4.36 -7.30 7.56
N VAL A 53 -4.83 -8.06 8.54
CA VAL A 53 -3.95 -8.69 9.54
C VAL A 53 -3.27 -9.90 8.92
N LEU A 54 -1.94 -9.91 8.93
CA LEU A 54 -1.10 -10.97 8.36
C LEU A 54 -0.48 -11.86 9.44
N GLY A 55 -0.39 -11.37 10.67
CA GLY A 55 0.14 -12.13 11.80
C GLY A 55 -0.38 -11.58 13.11
N LEU A 56 -0.66 -12.49 14.03
CA LEU A 56 -1.07 -12.21 15.39
C LEU A 56 -0.24 -13.08 16.33
N GLN A 57 0.41 -12.46 17.31
CA GLN A 57 1.16 -13.13 18.36
C GLN A 57 0.57 -12.73 19.70
N LEU A 58 0.19 -13.73 20.49
CA LEU A 58 -0.38 -13.58 21.81
C LEU A 58 0.62 -14.14 22.83
N ALA A 59 0.98 -13.33 23.82
CA ALA A 59 1.69 -13.82 24.99
C ALA A 59 0.75 -14.70 25.83
N PRO A 60 1.29 -15.62 26.65
CA PRO A 60 0.47 -16.44 27.55
C PRO A 60 -0.49 -15.62 28.43
N ALA A 61 -0.08 -14.41 28.86
CA ALA A 61 -0.92 -13.50 29.64
C ALA A 61 -2.18 -12.99 28.90
N ALA A 62 -2.23 -13.08 27.56
CA ALA A 62 -3.38 -12.72 26.74
C ALA A 62 -4.28 -13.92 26.39
N MET A 63 -3.87 -15.16 26.71
CA MET A 63 -4.59 -16.39 26.38
C MET A 63 -5.40 -16.92 27.56
N GLY A 64 -5.94 -16.01 28.39
CA GLY A 64 -6.62 -16.30 29.66
C GLY A 64 -7.55 -17.50 29.66
#